data_AF-A0A7S3NSH6-F1
#
_entry.id   AF-A0A7S3NSH6-F1
#
_cell.length_a   1.000
_cell.length_b   1.000
_cell.length_c   1.000
_cell.angle_alpha   90.00
_cell.angle_beta   90.00
_cell.angle_gamma   90.00
#
_symmetry.space_group_name_H-M   'P 1'
#
loop_
_entity.id
_entity.type
_entity.pdbx_description
1 polymer ?
#
loop_
_entity_poly.entity_id
_entity_poly.type
_entity_poly.pdbx_seq_one_letter_code
_entity_poly.pdbx_strand_id
1 'polypeptide(L)'
;AIASGNLAERKIGDRTTVISEPEDLDKVANEFVQLEQFLDVAENLTIPYEWGEYKLLILPPSFPLGGMENPLLTFASPAIVPGDRSSVDVAIHELAHSWFGNLVTNNNWTNF
;
A
#
# COMPACT_ATOMS: atom_id res chain seq x y z
N ALA A 1 9.52 -6.79 5.29
CA ALA A 1 9.15 -6.24 6.61
C ALA A 1 8.46 -7.30 7.46
N ILE A 2 8.24 -7.00 8.74
CA ILE A 2 7.47 -7.84 9.67
C ILE A 2 6.55 -6.96 10.50
N ALA A 3 5.31 -7.41 10.69
CA ALA A 3 4.35 -6.83 11.61
C ALA A 3 3.70 -7.96 12.41
N SER A 4 3.37 -7.68 13.67
CA SER A 4 2.68 -8.60 14.57
C SER A 4 1.80 -7.79 15.50
N GLY A 5 0.54 -8.18 15.62
CA GLY A 5 -0.46 -7.47 16.41
C GLY A 5 -1.85 -8.08 16.24
N ASN A 6 -2.86 -7.36 16.71
CA ASN A 6 -4.26 -7.69 16.46
C ASN A 6 -4.64 -7.23 15.05
N LEU A 7 -4.39 -8.07 14.05
CA LEU A 7 -4.56 -7.71 12.65
C LEU A 7 -5.75 -8.45 12.04
N ALA A 8 -6.57 -7.72 11.29
CA ALA A 8 -7.60 -8.27 10.43
C ALA A 8 -7.39 -7.82 8.98
N GLU A 9 -7.71 -8.69 8.03
CA GLU A 9 -7.54 -8.42 6.60
C GLU A 9 -8.89 -8.38 5.86
N ARG A 10 -8.96 -7.56 4.81
CA ARG A 10 -10.08 -7.51 3.88
C ARG A 10 -9.59 -7.35 2.44
N LYS A 11 -10.02 -8.26 1.59
CA LYS A 11 -9.85 -8.16 0.14
C LYS A 11 -10.73 -7.02 -0.40
N ILE A 12 -10.14 -6.13 -1.19
CA ILE A 12 -10.81 -4.94 -1.76
C ILE A 12 -10.81 -4.91 -3.30
N GLY A 13 -10.02 -5.79 -3.93
CA GLY A 13 -10.01 -6.03 -5.37
C GLY A 13 -9.54 -7.44 -5.68
N ASP A 14 -9.25 -7.76 -6.94
CA ASP A 14 -8.86 -9.12 -7.35
C ASP A 14 -7.54 -9.58 -6.73
N ARG A 15 -6.60 -8.65 -6.52
CA ARG A 15 -5.26 -8.89 -5.95
C ARG A 15 -4.81 -7.80 -4.98
N THR A 16 -5.74 -7.01 -4.50
CA THR A 16 -5.51 -5.97 -3.50
C THR A 16 -6.24 -6.27 -2.20
N THR A 17 -5.50 -6.18 -1.10
CA THR A 17 -6.00 -6.47 0.26
C THR A 17 -5.54 -5.36 1.21
N VAL A 18 -6.43 -4.92 2.10
CA VAL A 18 -6.07 -4.03 3.21
C VAL A 18 -5.99 -4.81 4.52
N ILE A 19 -5.10 -4.36 5.40
CA ILE A 19 -4.92 -4.89 6.75
C ILE A 19 -4.92 -3.72 7.74
N SER A 20 -5.58 -3.88 8.87
CA SER A 20 -5.56 -2.91 9.98
C SER A 20 -5.91 -3.61 11.29
N GLU A 21 -6.01 -2.84 12.37
CA GLU A 21 -6.77 -3.28 13.55
C GLU A 21 -8.25 -3.50 13.16
N PRO A 22 -8.95 -4.50 13.75
CA PRO A 22 -10.31 -4.86 13.37
C PRO A 22 -11.31 -3.70 13.39
N GLU A 23 -11.19 -2.81 14.37
CA GLU A 23 -12.02 -1.63 14.56
C GLU A 23 -11.99 -0.63 13.40
N ASP A 24 -10.86 -0.56 12.68
CA ASP A 24 -10.68 0.38 11.57
C ASP A 24 -10.90 -0.27 10.19
N LEU A 25 -11.07 -1.60 10.13
CA LEU A 25 -11.03 -2.35 8.87
C LEU A 25 -12.09 -1.89 7.85
N ASP A 26 -13.30 -1.55 8.31
CA ASP A 26 -14.36 -1.01 7.44
C ASP A 26 -13.98 0.34 6.83
N LYS A 27 -13.42 1.23 7.66
CA LYS A 27 -12.99 2.57 7.25
C LYS A 27 -11.85 2.47 6.24
N VAL A 28 -10.83 1.66 6.56
CA VAL A 28 -9.66 1.43 5.71
C VAL A 28 -10.07 0.84 4.36
N ALA A 29 -10.95 -0.18 4.36
CA ALA A 29 -11.41 -0.78 3.12
C ALA A 29 -12.20 0.20 2.24
N ASN A 30 -13.03 1.07 2.83
CA ASN A 30 -13.74 2.10 2.09
C ASN A 30 -12.80 3.19 1.54
N GLU A 31 -11.72 3.51 2.26
CA GLU A 31 -10.73 4.48 1.83
C GLU A 31 -10.02 4.02 0.54
N PHE A 32 -9.60 2.75 0.50
CA PHE A 32 -8.75 2.22 -0.58
C PHE A 32 -9.49 1.37 -1.62
N VAL A 33 -10.82 1.44 -1.70
CA VAL A 33 -11.62 0.61 -2.61
C VAL A 33 -11.22 0.72 -4.10
N GLN A 34 -10.56 1.80 -4.49
CA GLN A 34 -10.09 2.04 -5.87
C GLN A 34 -8.67 1.54 -6.15
N LEU A 35 -8.00 0.93 -5.16
CA LEU A 35 -6.60 0.54 -5.27
C LEU A 35 -6.33 -0.45 -6.41
N GLU A 36 -7.23 -1.41 -6.65
CA GLU A 36 -7.13 -2.34 -7.78
C GLU A 36 -7.14 -1.60 -9.12
N GLN A 37 -8.04 -0.64 -9.29
CA GLN A 37 -8.12 0.18 -10.50
C GLN A 37 -6.79 0.92 -10.74
N PHE A 38 -6.17 1.43 -9.68
CA PHE A 38 -4.87 2.10 -9.80
C PHE A 38 -3.73 1.13 -10.14
N LEU A 39 -3.79 -0.09 -9.63
CA LEU A 39 -2.84 -1.15 -9.98
C LEU A 39 -2.95 -1.52 -11.47
N ASP A 40 -4.17 -1.69 -11.99
CA ASP A 40 -4.39 -1.94 -13.42
C ASP A 40 -3.86 -0.78 -14.29
N VAL A 41 -4.07 0.46 -13.86
CA VAL A 41 -3.51 1.63 -14.55
C VAL A 41 -1.98 1.62 -14.51
N ALA A 42 -1.36 1.31 -13.37
CA ALA A 42 0.08 1.26 -13.22
C ALA A 42 0.71 0.21 -14.14
N GLU A 43 0.13 -1.00 -14.22
CA GLU A 43 0.58 -2.04 -15.15
C GLU A 43 0.50 -1.60 -16.61
N ASN A 44 -0.61 -0.95 -17.01
CA ASN A 44 -0.77 -0.44 -18.37
C ASN A 44 0.25 0.63 -18.76
N LEU A 45 0.76 1.38 -17.77
CA LEU A 45 1.79 2.41 -17.97
C LEU A 45 3.21 1.85 -17.92
N THR A 46 3.38 0.64 -17.39
CA THR A 46 4.70 0.06 -17.11
C THR A 46 4.80 -1.35 -17.70
N ILE A 47 4.90 -2.36 -16.84
CA ILE A 47 4.93 -3.79 -17.16
C ILE A 47 4.03 -4.52 -16.13
N PRO A 48 3.70 -5.81 -16.35
CA PRO A 48 2.91 -6.57 -15.39
C PRO A 48 3.48 -6.54 -13.96
N TYR A 49 2.60 -6.55 -12.97
CA TYR A 49 2.92 -6.59 -11.56
C TYR A 49 3.45 -7.98 -11.16
N GLU A 50 4.75 -8.09 -10.90
CA GLU A 50 5.42 -9.40 -10.71
C GLU A 50 5.28 -10.00 -9.30
N TRP A 51 4.72 -9.25 -8.35
CA TRP A 51 4.69 -9.65 -6.94
C TRP A 51 3.45 -10.47 -6.56
N GLY A 52 2.46 -10.61 -7.45
CA GLY A 52 1.23 -11.35 -7.16
C GLY A 52 0.21 -10.50 -6.42
N GLU A 53 0.15 -10.61 -5.09
CA GLU A 53 -0.80 -9.85 -4.26
C GLU A 53 -0.17 -8.58 -3.70
N TYR A 54 -0.90 -7.47 -3.76
CA TYR A 54 -0.55 -6.21 -3.11
C TYR A 54 -1.36 -6.03 -1.83
N LYS A 55 -0.69 -6.10 -0.67
CA LYS A 55 -1.31 -5.84 0.63
C LYS A 55 -0.90 -4.46 1.18
N LEU A 56 -1.87 -3.71 1.69
CA LEU A 56 -1.67 -2.44 2.36
C LEU A 56 -2.00 -2.57 3.85
N LEU A 57 -1.00 -2.49 4.71
CA LEU A 57 -1.16 -2.52 6.17
C LEU A 57 -1.15 -1.09 6.73
N ILE A 58 -2.27 -0.70 7.34
CA ILE A 58 -2.36 0.52 8.15
C ILE A 58 -1.80 0.24 9.53
N LEU A 59 -0.75 0.97 9.88
CA LEU A 59 -0.05 0.84 11.16
C LEU A 59 -0.64 1.75 12.24
N PRO A 60 -0.24 1.59 13.51
CA PRO A 60 -0.60 2.53 14.56
C PRO A 60 -0.07 3.96 14.28
N PRO A 61 -0.64 4.99 14.95
CA PRO A 61 -0.25 6.40 14.75
C PRO A 61 1.23 6.72 15.04
N SER A 62 1.96 5.80 15.67
CA SER A 62 3.41 5.93 15.92
C SER A 62 4.27 5.68 14.69
N PHE A 63 3.72 5.23 13.56
CA PHE A 63 4.48 5.03 12.33
C PHE A 63 5.02 6.38 11.82
N PRO A 64 6.35 6.54 11.63
CA PRO A 64 6.95 7.86 11.44
C PRO A 64 6.94 8.38 10.00
N LEU A 65 6.49 7.56 9.04
CA LEU A 65 6.49 7.88 7.60
C LEU A 65 5.06 7.93 7.05
N GLY A 66 4.89 8.46 5.84
CA GLY A 66 3.62 8.33 5.10
C GLY A 66 3.34 6.89 4.70
N GLY A 67 4.35 6.23 4.11
CA GLY A 67 4.33 4.82 3.76
C GLY A 67 5.74 4.22 3.68
N MET A 68 5.81 2.92 3.41
CA MET A 68 7.02 2.17 3.11
C MET A 68 6.67 0.99 2.20
N GLU A 69 7.34 0.93 1.06
CA GLU A 69 7.10 0.10 -0.12
C GLU A 69 7.47 -1.38 0.01
N ASN A 70 7.47 -1.92 1.23
CA ASN A 70 7.86 -3.31 1.49
C ASN A 70 7.13 -4.25 0.52
N PRO A 71 7.84 -5.03 -0.32
CA PRO A 71 7.20 -5.87 -1.33
C PRO A 71 6.17 -6.81 -0.72
N LEU A 72 5.04 -7.00 -1.41
CA LEU A 72 3.84 -7.75 -0.97
C LEU A 72 3.05 -7.11 0.18
N LEU A 73 3.64 -6.24 1.00
CA LEU A 73 3.04 -5.75 2.24
C LEU A 73 3.47 -4.31 2.53
N THR A 74 2.94 -3.36 1.77
CA THR A 74 3.17 -1.93 2.00
C THR A 74 2.69 -1.54 3.39
N PHE A 75 3.50 -0.79 4.12
CA PHE A 75 3.12 -0.19 5.39
C PHE A 75 2.68 1.24 5.15
N ALA A 76 1.62 1.70 5.81
CA ALA A 76 1.16 3.08 5.71
C ALA A 76 0.66 3.65 7.03
N SER A 77 0.76 4.96 7.15
CA SER A 77 0.28 5.73 8.31
C SER A 77 -1.26 5.78 8.34
N PRO A 78 -1.89 5.79 9.52
CA PRO A 78 -3.34 6.01 9.59
C PRO A 78 -3.74 7.44 9.15
N ALA A 79 -2.77 8.36 9.02
CA ALA A 79 -3.00 9.70 8.49
C ALA A 79 -3.53 9.69 7.05
N ILE A 80 -3.27 8.63 6.26
CA ILE A 80 -3.77 8.51 4.89
C ILE A 80 -5.18 7.92 4.80
N VAL A 81 -5.90 7.85 5.94
CA VAL A 81 -7.30 7.41 6.03
C VAL A 81 -8.21 8.55 6.55
N PRO A 82 -8.29 9.69 5.84
CA PRO A 82 -9.13 10.83 6.24
C PRO A 82 -10.64 10.52 6.17
N GLY A 83 -11.07 9.54 5.38
CA GLY A 83 -12.49 9.16 5.20
C GLY A 83 -13.13 9.69 3.92
N ASP A 84 -12.39 10.44 3.10
CA ASP A 84 -12.86 11.05 1.86
C ASP A 84 -12.03 10.67 0.62
N ARG A 85 -11.06 9.74 0.78
CA ARG A 85 -10.16 9.25 -0.28
C ARG A 85 -9.19 10.30 -0.83
N SER A 86 -9.06 11.44 -0.17
CA SER A 86 -8.19 12.53 -0.62
C SER A 86 -6.70 12.20 -0.51
N SER A 87 -6.32 11.22 0.30
CA SER A 87 -4.91 10.81 0.54
C SER A 87 -4.54 9.46 -0.12
N VAL A 88 -5.34 8.99 -1.09
CA VAL A 88 -5.07 7.74 -1.81
C VAL A 88 -3.78 7.79 -2.64
N ASP A 89 -3.33 9.00 -2.99
CA ASP A 89 -2.10 9.26 -3.72
C ASP A 89 -0.86 8.67 -3.00
N VAL A 90 -0.85 8.64 -1.67
CA VAL A 90 0.24 8.00 -0.91
C VAL A 90 0.25 6.49 -1.17
N ALA A 91 -0.90 5.81 -1.14
CA ALA A 91 -0.95 4.38 -1.45
C ALA A 91 -0.54 4.10 -2.91
N ILE A 92 -0.87 5.00 -3.84
CA ILE A 92 -0.44 4.90 -5.25
C ILE A 92 1.08 5.09 -5.38
N HIS A 93 1.68 6.00 -4.61
CA HIS A 93 3.12 6.19 -4.55
C HIS A 93 3.83 4.91 -4.10
N GLU A 94 3.37 4.31 -3.01
CA GLU A 94 3.93 3.05 -2.51
C GLU A 94 3.73 1.90 -3.49
N LEU A 95 2.60 1.87 -4.21
CA LEU A 95 2.37 0.91 -5.29
C LEU A 95 3.37 1.09 -6.43
N ALA A 96 3.65 2.34 -6.83
CA ALA A 96 4.59 2.64 -7.92
C ALA A 96 6.02 2.16 -7.62
N HIS A 97 6.41 2.12 -6.34
CA HIS A 97 7.69 1.56 -5.92
C HIS A 97 7.88 0.09 -6.32
N SER A 98 6.80 -0.64 -6.55
CA SER A 98 6.83 -2.02 -7.07
C SER A 98 7.60 -2.16 -8.38
N TRP A 99 7.67 -1.09 -9.17
CA TRP A 99 8.52 -0.99 -10.37
C TRP A 99 9.77 -0.14 -10.11
N PHE A 100 9.60 1.04 -9.51
CA PHE A 100 10.67 2.03 -9.33
C PHE A 100 11.17 2.05 -7.88
N GLY A 101 12.24 1.31 -7.58
CA GLY A 101 12.73 1.11 -6.23
C GLY A 101 12.85 -0.37 -5.91
N ASN A 102 11.76 -1.14 -6.04
CA ASN A 102 11.76 -2.57 -5.73
C ASN A 102 12.29 -3.43 -6.87
N LEU A 103 11.85 -3.18 -8.11
CA LEU A 103 12.32 -3.94 -9.28
C LEU A 103 13.61 -3.34 -9.85
N VAL A 104 13.62 -2.03 -10.09
CA VAL A 104 14.83 -1.28 -10.43
C VAL A 104 15.25 -0.47 -9.21
N THR A 105 16.22 -1.01 -8.47
CA THR A 105 16.74 -0.40 -7.24
C THR A 105 17.97 0.47 -7.52
N ASN A 106 18.12 1.55 -6.76
CA ASN A 106 19.33 2.34 -6.78
C ASN A 106 20.55 1.51 -6.36
N ASN A 107 21.69 1.74 -7.00
CA ASN A 107 22.92 1.03 -6.61
C ASN A 107 23.46 1.49 -5.24
N ASN A 108 23.16 2.74 -4.87
CA ASN A 108 23.49 3.32 -3.58
C ASN A 108 22.61 4.55 -3.28
N TRP A 109 22.69 5.04 -2.06
CA TRP A 109 21.86 6.13 -1.55
C TRP A 109 22.11 7.50 -2.19
N THR A 110 23.21 7.70 -2.94
CA THR A 110 23.40 8.97 -3.66
C THR A 110 22.55 9.05 -4.93
N ASN A 111 21.92 7.94 -5.33
CA ASN A 111 20.98 7.83 -6.44
C ASN A 111 19.54 7.60 -5.94
N PHE A 112 19.23 8.08 -4.74
CA PHE A 112 17.87 8.09 -4.19
C PHE A 112 17.10 9.31 -4.71
#